data_AF-A0A243QN08-F1
#
_entry.id   AF-A0A243QN08-F1
#
_cell.length_a   1.000
_cell.length_b   1.000
_cell.length_c   1.000
_cell.angle_alpha   90.00
_cell.angle_beta   90.00
_cell.angle_gamma   90.00
#
_symmetry.space_group_name_H-M   'P 1'
#
loop_
_entity.id
_entity.type
_entity.pdbx_description
1 polymer ?
#
loop_
_entity_poly.entity_id
_entity_poly.type
_entity_poly.pdbx_seq_one_letter_code
_entity_poly.pdbx_strand_id
1 'polypeptide(L)'
;MSAELHRDAVVADTHNDLLMAVTARPPRQWASFFRERWLPQLHEGGVNVQVLPVFIDDQYRPEGALRQTLRMIECAHTLAEGNADAVRLCLDGAQIDQALGEDRIALVLALESAPGLDASVELLPTLHR
;
A
#
# COMPACT_ATOMS: atom_id res chain seq x y z
N MET A 1 -22.71 -12.35 -17.11
CA MET A 1 -21.80 -13.45 -16.77
C MET A 1 -20.45 -12.97 -16.24
N SER A 2 -19.50 -12.47 -17.06
CA SER A 2 -18.16 -12.05 -16.53
C SER A 2 -18.21 -10.84 -15.58
N ALA A 3 -19.01 -9.83 -15.89
CA ALA A 3 -19.15 -8.64 -15.05
C ALA A 3 -19.93 -8.89 -13.75
N GLU A 4 -20.78 -9.93 -13.72
CA GLU A 4 -21.47 -10.36 -12.49
C GLU A 4 -20.49 -11.09 -11.59
N LEU A 5 -19.75 -12.06 -12.14
CA LEU A 5 -18.69 -12.76 -11.40
C LEU A 5 -17.69 -11.79 -10.78
N HIS A 6 -17.29 -10.75 -11.52
CA HIS A 6 -16.36 -9.74 -11.01
C HIS A 6 -16.91 -8.95 -9.82
N ARG A 7 -18.21 -8.65 -9.80
CA ARG A 7 -18.85 -7.93 -8.68
C ARG A 7 -19.05 -8.81 -7.44
N ASP A 8 -19.24 -10.11 -7.64
CA ASP A 8 -19.50 -11.06 -6.56
C ASP A 8 -18.21 -11.63 -5.95
N ALA A 9 -17.07 -11.46 -6.62
CA ALA A 9 -15.77 -11.95 -6.17
C ALA A 9 -14.99 -10.90 -5.37
N VAL A 10 -14.18 -11.37 -4.42
CA VAL A 10 -13.13 -10.54 -3.80
C VAL A 10 -11.93 -10.49 -4.76
N VAL A 11 -11.65 -9.32 -5.29
CA VAL A 11 -10.50 -9.07 -6.17
C VAL A 11 -9.31 -8.61 -5.32
N ALA A 12 -8.28 -9.43 -5.28
CA ALA A 12 -7.02 -9.12 -4.62
C ALA A 12 -5.92 -8.89 -5.65
N ASP A 13 -5.44 -7.66 -5.74
CA ASP A 13 -4.22 -7.32 -6.46
C ASP A 13 -3.03 -7.41 -5.51
N THR A 14 -2.12 -8.34 -5.80
CA THR A 14 -0.97 -8.64 -4.94
C THR A 14 0.25 -7.78 -5.24
N HIS A 15 0.20 -6.87 -6.22
CA HIS A 15 1.36 -6.02 -6.54
C HIS A 15 1.01 -4.80 -7.42
N ASN A 16 1.02 -3.59 -6.85
CA ASN A 16 0.79 -2.35 -7.59
C ASN A 16 1.64 -1.17 -7.10
N ASP A 17 2.48 -0.62 -7.98
CA ASP A 17 3.43 0.46 -7.66
C ASP A 17 2.81 1.85 -7.40
N LEU A 18 1.50 1.94 -7.16
CA LEU A 18 0.85 3.22 -6.85
C LEU A 18 1.51 3.94 -5.66
N LEU A 19 2.08 3.20 -4.69
CA LEU A 19 2.74 3.79 -3.52
C LEU A 19 4.00 4.58 -3.92
N MET A 20 4.70 4.17 -4.98
CA MET A 20 5.80 4.97 -5.55
C MET A 20 5.29 6.30 -6.08
N ALA A 21 4.19 6.28 -6.84
CA ALA A 21 3.61 7.47 -7.45
C ALA A 21 3.08 8.47 -6.39
N VAL A 22 2.54 7.97 -5.27
CA VAL A 22 2.13 8.79 -4.13
C VAL A 22 3.36 9.34 -3.40
N THR A 23 4.34 8.50 -3.08
CA THR A 23 5.56 8.90 -2.33
C THR A 23 6.41 9.93 -3.07
N ALA A 24 6.34 9.96 -4.42
CA ALA A 24 6.96 10.99 -5.25
C ALA A 24 6.39 12.40 -5.02
N ARG A 25 5.23 12.54 -4.35
CA ARG A 25 4.63 13.82 -4.00
C ARG A 25 5.17 14.35 -2.66
N PRO A 26 5.05 15.67 -2.40
CA PRO A 26 5.28 16.23 -1.07
C PRO A 26 4.39 15.54 -0.02
N PRO A 27 4.86 15.30 1.22
CA PRO A 27 4.10 14.57 2.23
C PRO A 27 2.68 15.10 2.50
N ARG A 28 2.53 16.42 2.53
CA ARG A 28 1.23 17.11 2.68
C ARG A 28 0.19 16.80 1.59
N GLN A 29 0.60 16.16 0.49
CA GLN A 29 -0.26 15.79 -0.64
C GLN A 29 -0.49 14.28 -0.75
N TRP A 30 0.12 13.43 0.09
CA TRP A 30 0.01 11.98 -0.08
C TRP A 30 -1.44 11.50 -0.02
N ALA A 31 -2.18 11.89 1.03
CA ALA A 31 -3.57 11.50 1.19
C ALA A 31 -4.48 12.05 0.08
N SER A 32 -4.36 13.33 -0.27
CA SER A 32 -5.21 13.94 -1.31
C SER A 32 -4.90 13.41 -2.69
N PHE A 33 -3.62 13.21 -3.03
CA PHE A 33 -3.21 12.64 -4.31
C PHE A 33 -3.70 11.20 -4.46
N PHE A 34 -3.60 10.37 -3.42
CA PHE A 34 -4.17 9.02 -3.44
C PHE A 34 -5.69 9.06 -3.66
N ARG A 35 -6.41 9.90 -2.91
CA ARG A 35 -7.87 10.05 -3.03
C ARG A 35 -8.30 10.47 -4.42
N GLU A 36 -7.61 11.44 -5.01
CA GLU A 36 -8.01 12.03 -6.29
C GLU A 36 -7.60 11.17 -7.48
N ARG A 37 -6.47 10.46 -7.39
CA ARG A 37 -5.89 9.74 -8.54
C ARG A 37 -6.12 8.24 -8.48
N TRP A 38 -5.99 7.60 -7.33
CA TRP A 38 -5.97 6.14 -7.24
C TRP A 38 -7.29 5.57 -6.77
N LEU A 39 -7.91 6.16 -5.74
CA LEU A 39 -9.13 5.63 -5.15
C LEU A 39 -10.28 5.42 -6.16
N PRO A 40 -10.57 6.35 -7.10
CA PRO A 40 -11.62 6.14 -8.10
C PRO A 40 -11.33 4.95 -9.02
N GLN A 41 -10.07 4.79 -9.42
CA GLN A 41 -9.65 3.68 -10.30
C GLN A 41 -9.75 2.33 -9.59
N LEU A 42 -9.39 2.26 -8.30
CA LEU A 42 -9.53 1.03 -7.52
C LEU A 42 -11.00 0.64 -7.35
N HIS A 43 -11.88 1.60 -7.08
CA HIS A 43 -13.32 1.36 -7.01
C HIS A 43 -13.92 0.96 -8.36
N GLU A 44 -13.60 1.67 -9.45
CA GLU A 44 -14.08 1.35 -10.78
C GLU A 44 -13.57 -0.03 -11.25
N GLY A 45 -12.34 -0.38 -10.89
CA GLY A 45 -11.75 -1.70 -11.12
C GLY A 45 -12.30 -2.81 -10.22
N GLY A 46 -13.10 -2.49 -9.21
CA GLY A 46 -13.63 -3.45 -8.24
C GLY A 46 -12.54 -4.11 -7.39
N VAL A 47 -11.44 -3.42 -7.09
CA VAL A 47 -10.35 -3.94 -6.25
C VAL A 47 -10.77 -3.89 -4.78
N ASN A 48 -10.71 -5.03 -4.10
CA ASN A 48 -11.07 -5.16 -2.70
C ASN A 48 -9.84 -5.21 -1.79
N VAL A 49 -8.75 -5.85 -2.26
CA VAL A 49 -7.48 -5.92 -1.56
C VAL A 49 -6.37 -5.43 -2.48
N GLN A 50 -5.58 -4.48 -2.01
CA GLN A 50 -4.46 -3.91 -2.75
C GLN A 50 -3.18 -4.01 -1.94
N VAL A 51 -2.24 -4.80 -2.43
CA VAL A 51 -0.88 -4.82 -1.91
C VAL A 51 -0.09 -3.63 -2.46
N LEU A 52 0.59 -2.93 -1.56
CA LEU A 52 1.41 -1.76 -1.80
C LEU A 52 2.90 -2.14 -1.61
N PRO A 53 3.62 -2.50 -2.67
CA PRO A 53 5.03 -2.80 -2.60
C PRO A 53 5.84 -1.56 -2.20
N VAL A 54 6.75 -1.74 -1.24
CA VAL A 54 7.80 -0.80 -0.86
C VAL A 54 9.00 -1.09 -1.76
N PHE A 55 9.02 -0.40 -2.90
CA PHE A 55 10.06 -0.48 -3.91
C PHE A 55 11.09 0.64 -3.75
N ILE A 56 12.38 0.30 -3.87
CA ILE A 56 13.48 1.27 -3.80
C ILE A 56 14.27 1.25 -5.10
N ASP A 57 14.13 2.36 -5.84
CA ASP A 57 14.88 2.68 -7.05
C ASP A 57 16.39 2.78 -6.79
N ASP A 58 17.21 2.43 -7.78
CA ASP A 58 18.67 2.42 -7.70
C ASP A 58 19.27 3.77 -7.32
N GLN A 59 18.61 4.89 -7.63
CA GLN A 59 19.08 6.22 -7.24
C GLN A 59 19.18 6.43 -5.71
N TYR A 60 18.47 5.61 -4.92
CA TYR A 60 18.50 5.67 -3.46
C TYR A 60 19.52 4.70 -2.85
N ARG A 61 20.16 3.85 -3.64
CA ARG A 61 21.03 2.79 -3.12
C ARG A 61 22.52 3.20 -3.09
N PRO A 62 23.30 2.68 -2.13
CA PRO A 62 22.84 1.99 -0.93
C PRO A 62 22.40 2.96 0.19
N GLU A 63 23.04 4.13 0.32
CA GLU A 63 22.97 4.95 1.55
C GLU A 63 21.57 5.50 1.86
N GLY A 64 20.74 5.74 0.84
CA GLY A 64 19.37 6.26 0.98
C GLY A 64 18.30 5.17 1.13
N ALA A 65 18.63 3.89 0.96
CA ALA A 65 17.64 2.83 0.76
C ALA A 65 16.75 2.64 1.99
N LEU A 66 17.33 2.61 3.19
CA LEU A 66 16.59 2.50 4.44
C LEU A 66 15.68 3.71 4.67
N ARG A 67 16.21 4.93 4.47
CA ARG A 67 15.43 6.16 4.62
C ARG A 67 14.21 6.18 3.67
N GLN A 68 14.41 5.78 2.42
CA GLN A 68 13.34 5.75 1.43
C GLN A 68 12.33 4.63 1.73
N THR A 69 12.78 3.47 2.24
CA THR A 69 11.91 2.38 2.73
C THR A 69 10.96 2.91 3.81
N LEU A 70 11.51 3.54 4.86
CA LEU A 70 10.71 4.11 5.95
C LEU A 70 9.76 5.21 5.45
N ARG A 71 10.20 6.02 4.48
CA ARG A 71 9.37 7.09 3.89
C ARG A 71 8.17 6.54 3.11
N MET A 72 8.31 5.41 2.42
CA MET A 72 7.20 4.75 1.72
C MET A 72 6.23 4.09 2.70
N ILE A 73 6.74 3.45 3.75
CA ILE A 73 5.91 2.91 4.84
C ILE A 73 5.09 4.04 5.47
N GLU A 74 5.74 5.15 5.84
CA GLU A 74 5.06 6.34 6.37
C GLU A 74 4.02 6.92 5.40
N CYS A 75 4.32 6.92 4.10
CA CYS A 75 3.37 7.34 3.08
C CYS A 75 2.11 6.48 3.07
N ALA A 76 2.25 5.17 3.22
CA ALA A 76 1.11 4.23 3.31
C ALA A 76 0.26 4.48 4.56
N HIS A 77 0.87 4.74 5.71
CA HIS A 77 0.14 5.13 6.92
C HIS A 77 -0.61 6.45 6.72
N THR A 78 0.08 7.50 6.30
CA THR A 78 -0.51 8.83 6.09
C THR A 78 -1.66 8.79 5.08
N LEU A 79 -1.51 8.06 3.97
CA LEU A 79 -2.56 7.97 2.97
C LEU A 79 -3.75 7.13 3.46
N ALA A 80 -3.52 6.09 4.27
CA ALA A 80 -4.61 5.29 4.82
C ALA A 80 -5.40 6.10 5.86
N GLU A 81 -4.71 6.81 6.76
CA GLU A 81 -5.32 7.68 7.77
C GLU A 81 -6.14 8.82 7.14
N GLY A 82 -5.60 9.48 6.11
CA GLY A 82 -6.32 10.52 5.38
C GLY A 82 -7.47 10.03 4.51
N ASN A 83 -7.65 8.70 4.39
CA ASN A 83 -8.70 8.05 3.62
C ASN A 83 -9.41 6.94 4.40
N ALA A 84 -9.49 7.07 5.72
CA ALA A 84 -10.02 6.04 6.61
C ALA A 84 -11.52 5.72 6.40
N ASP A 85 -12.25 6.57 5.69
CA ASP A 85 -13.63 6.32 5.22
C ASP A 85 -13.70 5.27 4.11
N ALA A 86 -12.62 5.09 3.33
CA ALA A 86 -12.64 4.27 2.11
C ALA A 86 -11.60 3.14 2.09
N VAL A 87 -10.51 3.27 2.84
CA VAL A 87 -9.42 2.28 2.87
C VAL A 87 -8.96 1.99 4.29
N ARG A 88 -8.32 0.84 4.49
CA ARG A 88 -7.70 0.46 5.76
C ARG A 88 -6.39 -0.26 5.52
N LEU A 89 -5.32 0.15 6.20
CA LEU A 89 -4.08 -0.62 6.22
C LEU A 89 -4.25 -1.83 7.15
N CYS A 90 -4.00 -3.03 6.63
CA CYS A 90 -4.23 -4.31 7.29
C CYS A 90 -2.92 -5.08 7.49
N LEU A 91 -2.79 -5.72 8.64
CA LEU A 91 -1.61 -6.49 9.04
C LEU A 91 -1.82 -8.00 8.96
N ASP A 92 -3.07 -8.46 8.92
CA ASP A 92 -3.43 -9.87 8.89
C ASP A 92 -4.76 -10.10 8.16
N GLY A 93 -5.11 -11.37 7.96
CA GLY A 93 -6.35 -11.77 7.30
C GLY A 93 -7.61 -11.33 8.03
N ALA A 94 -7.60 -11.29 9.36
CA ALA A 94 -8.77 -10.87 10.13
C ALA A 94 -9.05 -9.37 9.94
N GLN A 95 -8.00 -8.55 9.84
CA GLN A 95 -8.14 -7.13 9.53
C GLN A 95 -8.59 -6.90 8.09
N ILE A 96 -8.16 -7.75 7.14
CA ILE A 96 -8.68 -7.73 5.77
C ILE A 96 -10.18 -8.03 5.78
N ASP A 97 -10.61 -9.12 6.41
CA ASP A 97 -12.02 -9.49 6.51
C ASP A 97 -12.88 -8.37 7.14
N GLN A 98 -12.35 -7.71 8.18
CA GLN A 98 -12.99 -6.54 8.79
C GLN A 98 -13.12 -5.36 7.83
N ALA A 99 -12.05 -5.01 7.11
CA ALA A 99 -12.08 -3.92 6.14
C ALA A 99 -13.11 -4.18 5.03
N LEU A 100 -13.16 -5.42 4.52
CA LEU A 100 -14.12 -5.83 3.51
C LEU A 100 -15.56 -5.79 4.03
N GLY A 101 -15.79 -6.23 5.27
CA GLY A 101 -17.11 -6.13 5.92
C GLY A 101 -17.56 -4.70 6.22
N GLU A 102 -16.63 -3.73 6.22
CA GLU A 102 -16.88 -2.29 6.36
C GLU A 102 -16.96 -1.56 4.99
N ASP A 103 -17.03 -2.31 3.87
CA ASP A 103 -17.02 -1.78 2.50
C ASP A 103 -15.78 -0.91 2.16
N ARG A 104 -14.65 -1.20 2.82
CA ARG A 104 -13.36 -0.53 2.59
C ARG A 104 -12.40 -1.40 1.79
N ILE A 105 -11.53 -0.75 1.03
CA ILE A 105 -10.40 -1.42 0.38
C ILE A 105 -9.35 -1.75 1.44
N ALA A 106 -8.98 -3.03 1.54
CA ALA A 106 -7.88 -3.47 2.39
C ALA A 106 -6.54 -3.19 1.70
N LEU A 107 -5.70 -2.38 2.33
CA LEU A 107 -4.33 -2.11 1.89
C LEU A 107 -3.37 -3.01 2.68
N VAL A 108 -2.37 -3.57 2.02
CA VAL A 108 -1.35 -4.40 2.67
C VAL A 108 0.03 -3.95 2.20
N LEU A 109 0.97 -3.71 3.12
CA LEU A 109 2.35 -3.41 2.75
C LEU A 109 3.12 -4.69 2.42
N ALA A 110 3.96 -4.63 1.40
CA ALA A 110 4.94 -5.67 1.10
C ALA A 110 6.32 -5.05 0.87
N LEU A 111 7.40 -5.71 1.30
CA LEU A 111 8.76 -5.28 0.94
C LEU A 111 9.15 -5.90 -0.40
N GLU A 112 9.48 -5.06 -1.39
CA GLU A 112 9.98 -5.54 -2.68
C GLU A 112 11.51 -5.49 -2.69
N SER A 113 12.14 -6.65 -2.78
CA SER A 113 13.62 -6.83 -2.76
C SER A 113 14.34 -6.37 -1.48
N ALA A 114 13.67 -5.62 -0.59
CA ALA A 114 14.14 -5.16 0.72
C ALA A 114 15.58 -4.56 0.76
N PRO A 115 16.02 -3.74 -0.22
CA PRO A 115 17.39 -3.21 -0.22
C PRO A 115 17.68 -2.24 0.94
N GLY A 116 16.64 -1.72 1.61
CA GLY A 116 16.80 -0.94 2.85
C GLY A 116 17.28 -1.76 4.05
N LEU A 117 17.17 -3.09 3.99
CA LEU A 117 17.70 -4.00 5.00
C LEU A 117 19.12 -4.47 4.68
N ASP A 118 19.47 -4.56 3.40
CA ASP A 118 20.72 -5.16 2.92
C ASP A 118 21.02 -6.50 3.63
N ALA A 119 22.21 -6.69 4.21
CA ALA A 119 22.56 -7.89 4.97
C ALA A 119 22.06 -7.90 6.43
N SER A 120 21.38 -6.86 6.89
CA SER A 120 21.00 -6.64 8.30
C SER A 120 19.64 -7.26 8.63
N VAL A 121 19.56 -8.60 8.62
CA VAL A 121 18.33 -9.37 8.88
C VAL A 121 17.69 -9.10 10.26
N GLU A 122 18.47 -8.63 11.23
CA GLU A 122 18.00 -8.23 12.56
C GLU A 122 17.04 -7.04 12.54
N LEU A 123 16.93 -6.34 11.40
CA LEU A 123 15.99 -5.24 11.20
C LEU A 123 14.60 -5.69 10.76
N LEU A 124 14.41 -6.95 10.35
CA LEU A 124 13.09 -7.48 9.94
C LEU A 124 11.99 -7.26 11.00
N PRO A 125 12.22 -7.54 12.31
CA PRO A 125 11.22 -7.25 13.34
C PRO A 125 10.92 -5.76 13.49
N THR A 126 11.86 -4.88 13.15
CA THR A 126 11.65 -3.42 13.20
C THR A 126 10.76 -2.94 12.06
N LEU A 127 10.86 -3.53 10.87
CA LEU A 127 9.96 -3.20 9.76
C LEU A 127 8.58 -3.88 9.85
N HIS A 128 8.47 -4.97 10.60
CA HIS A 128 7.21 -5.67 10.79
C HIS A 128 6.31 -5.05 11.88
N ARG A 129 6.89 -4.39 12.88
CA ARG A 129 6.17 -3.79 14.02
C ARG A 129 5.46 -2.50 13.63
#